data_AF-A0A956ECU4-F1
#
_entry.id   AF-A0A956ECU4-F1
#
_cell.length_a   1.000
_cell.length_b   1.000
_cell.length_c   1.000
_cell.angle_alpha   90.00
_cell.angle_beta   90.00
_cell.angle_gamma   90.00
#
_symmetry.space_group_name_H-M   'P 1'
#
loop_
_entity.id
_entity.type
_entity.pdbx_description
1 polymer ?
#
loop_
_entity_poly.entity_id
_entity_poly.type
_entity_poly.pdbx_seq_one_letter_code
_entity_poly.pdbx_strand_id
1 'polypeptide(L)'
;MSTNHQAFARSLHVAGEALQRAARALDAASREPNNTPSNKKPMQQREPTSSGFRDDLLTGRQLGAIHAVARKAGLTRDRLAELVHSFGREQITELSRAEASELIDRLQAAN
;
A
#
# COMPACT_ATOMS: atom_id res chain seq x y z
N MET A 1 -49.88 9.52 6.86
CA MET A 1 -48.50 9.94 6.52
C MET A 1 -47.52 8.92 7.09
N SER A 2 -47.13 7.85 6.36
CA SER A 2 -46.25 6.80 6.91
C SER A 2 -45.29 6.15 5.89
N THR A 3 -44.98 6.82 4.78
CA THR A 3 -44.20 6.22 3.67
C THR A 3 -42.68 6.43 3.76
N ASN A 4 -42.19 7.37 4.56
CA ASN A 4 -40.75 7.70 4.59
C ASN A 4 -39.87 6.69 5.35
N HIS A 5 -40.40 5.99 6.35
CA HIS A 5 -39.60 5.05 7.14
C HIS A 5 -39.29 3.74 6.38
N GLN A 6 -40.17 3.29 5.49
CA GLN A 6 -39.91 2.07 4.71
C GLN A 6 -38.87 2.27 3.61
N ALA A 7 -38.80 3.47 3.02
CA ALA A 7 -37.80 3.80 2.00
C ALA A 7 -36.39 3.81 2.59
N PHE A 8 -36.23 4.34 3.81
CA PHE A 8 -34.93 4.44 4.47
C PHE A 8 -34.35 3.06 4.83
N ALA A 9 -35.20 2.15 5.33
CA ALA A 9 -34.78 0.79 5.68
C ALA A 9 -34.32 -0.02 4.44
N ARG A 10 -34.99 0.16 3.30
CA ARG A 10 -34.59 -0.49 2.03
C ARG A 10 -33.27 0.05 1.50
N SER A 11 -33.06 1.37 1.56
CA SER A 11 -31.81 1.99 1.11
C SER A 11 -30.61 1.54 1.96
N LEU A 12 -30.78 1.39 3.26
CA LEU A 12 -29.74 0.86 4.16
C LEU A 12 -29.39 -0.61 3.87
N HIS A 13 -30.40 -1.44 3.56
CA HIS A 13 -30.17 -2.84 3.24
C HIS A 13 -29.43 -3.02 1.91
N VAL A 14 -29.81 -2.26 0.88
CA VAL A 14 -29.15 -2.27 -0.44
C VAL A 14 -27.72 -1.74 -0.35
N ALA A 15 -27.49 -0.68 0.44
CA ALA A 15 -26.15 -0.16 0.68
C ALA A 15 -25.25 -1.19 1.39
N GLY A 16 -25.79 -1.97 2.32
CA GLY A 16 -25.08 -3.05 3.01
C GLY A 16 -24.63 -4.17 2.06
N GLU A 17 -25.52 -4.62 1.17
CA GLU A 17 -25.19 -5.66 0.18
C GLU A 17 -24.17 -5.17 -0.87
N ALA A 18 -24.28 -3.91 -1.31
CA ALA A 18 -23.31 -3.32 -2.23
C ALA A 18 -21.91 -3.24 -1.60
N LEU A 19 -21.83 -2.89 -0.31
CA LEU A 19 -20.57 -2.82 0.43
C LEU A 19 -19.94 -4.21 0.60
N GLN A 20 -20.73 -5.25 0.89
CA GLN A 20 -20.22 -6.63 0.98
C GLN A 20 -19.72 -7.18 -0.36
N ARG A 21 -20.40 -6.85 -1.47
CA ARG A 21 -19.92 -7.19 -2.83
C ARG A 21 -18.62 -6.47 -3.15
N ALA A 22 -18.51 -5.18 -2.82
CA ALA A 22 -17.29 -4.42 -3.02
C ALA A 22 -16.12 -4.98 -2.21
N ALA A 23 -16.35 -5.38 -0.95
CA ALA A 23 -15.34 -5.99 -0.10
C ALA A 23 -14.82 -7.33 -0.68
N ARG A 24 -15.70 -8.19 -1.19
CA ARG A 24 -15.29 -9.45 -1.87
C ARG A 24 -14.57 -9.20 -3.19
N ALA A 25 -14.97 -8.18 -3.95
CA ALA A 25 -14.28 -7.82 -5.19
C ALA A 25 -12.87 -7.30 -4.93
N LEU A 26 -12.66 -6.56 -3.83
CA LEU A 26 -11.33 -6.08 -3.42
C LEU A 26 -10.41 -7.21 -2.92
N ASP A 27 -10.97 -8.20 -2.23
CA ASP A 27 -10.26 -9.41 -1.79
C ASP A 27 -9.84 -10.28 -2.99
N ALA A 28 -10.74 -10.44 -3.98
CA ALA A 28 -10.42 -11.13 -5.23
C ALA A 28 -9.37 -10.38 -6.07
N ALA A 29 -9.38 -9.05 -6.06
CA ALA A 29 -8.38 -8.23 -6.77
C ALA A 29 -7.01 -8.18 -6.07
N SER A 30 -6.94 -8.42 -4.76
CA SER A 30 -5.67 -8.54 -4.01
C SER A 30 -5.04 -9.93 -4.13
N ARG A 31 -5.79 -10.93 -4.62
CA ARG A 31 -5.26 -12.25 -4.93
C ARG A 31 -4.66 -12.22 -6.33
N GLU A 32 -3.39 -11.84 -6.40
CA GLU A 32 -2.61 -11.83 -7.65
C GLU A 32 -2.81 -13.14 -8.45
N PRO A 33 -3.13 -13.09 -9.75
CA PRO A 33 -3.00 -14.24 -10.62
C PRO A 33 -1.50 -14.47 -10.90
N ASN A 34 -0.81 -15.08 -9.94
CA ASN A 34 0.54 -15.61 -10.16
C ASN A 34 0.43 -16.91 -10.97
N ASN A 35 0.21 -16.77 -12.28
CA ASN A 35 0.35 -17.85 -13.25
C ASN A 35 0.82 -17.26 -14.59
N THR A 36 2.08 -16.84 -14.62
CA THR A 36 2.81 -16.68 -15.88
C THR A 36 3.51 -18.01 -16.17
N PRO A 37 3.06 -18.80 -17.18
CA PRO A 37 3.87 -19.92 -17.64
C PRO A 37 5.11 -19.37 -18.35
N SER A 38 6.25 -19.60 -17.70
CA SER A 38 7.59 -19.35 -18.22
C SER A 38 7.81 -20.14 -19.52
N ASN A 39 8.09 -19.46 -20.64
CA ASN A 39 8.72 -20.09 -21.79
C ASN A 39 9.64 -19.12 -22.56
N LYS A 40 10.91 -19.15 -22.16
CA LYS A 40 12.17 -19.06 -22.94
C LYS A 40 12.21 -18.12 -24.16
N LYS A 41 13.17 -17.18 -24.12
CA LYS A 41 14.29 -17.10 -25.09
C LYS A 41 15.46 -16.23 -24.57
N PRO A 42 16.69 -16.44 -25.07
CA PRO A 42 17.93 -16.19 -24.36
C PRO A 42 18.61 -14.85 -24.73
N MET A 43 19.72 -14.58 -24.03
CA MET A 43 20.75 -13.58 -24.33
C MET A 43 20.39 -12.13 -23.97
N GLN A 44 20.98 -11.62 -22.89
CA GLN A 44 22.19 -10.82 -23.03
C GLN A 44 22.84 -10.58 -21.67
N GLN A 45 24.10 -11.00 -21.61
CA GLN A 45 25.15 -10.54 -20.73
C GLN A 45 24.99 -9.03 -20.46
N ARG A 46 24.60 -8.67 -19.23
CA ARG A 46 24.82 -7.32 -18.72
C ARG A 46 25.72 -7.44 -17.51
N GLU A 47 26.88 -6.81 -17.68
CA GLU A 47 28.00 -6.73 -16.77
C GLU A 47 27.55 -6.35 -15.35
N PRO A 48 28.23 -6.84 -14.29
CA PRO A 48 28.05 -6.29 -12.96
C PRO A 48 28.74 -4.92 -12.94
N THR A 49 28.05 -3.89 -13.44
CA THR A 49 28.45 -2.51 -13.20
C THR A 49 28.16 -2.22 -11.73
N SER A 50 29.17 -2.47 -10.90
CA SER A 50 29.33 -1.77 -9.62
C SER A 50 29.15 -0.27 -9.88
N SER A 51 28.07 0.29 -9.38
CA SER A 51 27.94 1.72 -9.14
C SER A 51 27.13 1.88 -7.86
N GLY A 52 27.87 2.04 -6.76
CA GLY A 52 27.42 2.07 -5.37
C GLY A 52 26.57 3.28 -4.99
N PHE A 53 25.53 3.57 -5.77
CA PHE A 53 24.50 4.58 -5.47
C PHE A 53 23.07 4.01 -5.49
N ARG A 54 22.89 2.73 -5.87
CA ARG A 54 21.57 2.08 -5.94
C ARG A 54 21.22 1.23 -4.73
N ASP A 55 22.17 0.97 -3.83
CA ASP A 55 21.86 0.19 -2.63
C ASP A 55 20.97 0.98 -1.67
N ASP A 56 21.01 2.32 -1.64
CA ASP A 56 20.27 3.03 -0.59
C ASP A 56 18.75 3.15 -0.82
N LEU A 57 18.28 2.74 -2.00
CA LEU A 57 16.86 2.72 -2.33
C LEU A 57 16.12 1.62 -1.55
N LEU A 58 14.88 1.91 -1.14
CA LEU A 58 14.04 0.94 -0.47
C LEU A 58 13.70 -0.23 -1.37
N THR A 59 13.91 -1.43 -0.84
CA THR A 59 13.41 -2.64 -1.46
C THR A 59 11.87 -2.66 -1.40
N GLY A 60 11.21 -3.30 -2.36
CA GLY A 60 9.75 -3.44 -2.36
C GLY A 60 9.19 -4.06 -1.06
N ARG A 61 9.96 -4.93 -0.40
CA ARG A 61 9.63 -5.49 0.91
C ARG A 61 9.59 -4.41 2.01
N GLN A 62 10.54 -3.48 2.02
CA GLN A 62 10.58 -2.39 3.00
C GLN A 62 9.43 -1.40 2.80
N LEU A 63 9.10 -1.06 1.55
CA LEU A 63 7.92 -0.25 1.24
C LEU A 63 6.65 -0.91 1.77
N GLY A 64 6.50 -2.23 1.55
CA GLY A 64 5.40 -3.00 2.11
C GLY A 64 5.33 -2.95 3.64
N ALA A 65 6.48 -3.01 4.32
CA ALA A 65 6.55 -2.90 5.78
C ALA A 65 6.09 -1.52 6.29
N ILE A 66 6.53 -0.43 5.66
CA ILE A 66 6.10 0.94 6.02
C ILE A 66 4.58 1.07 5.87
N HIS A 67 4.02 0.62 4.74
CA HIS A 67 2.58 0.65 4.52
C HIS A 67 1.81 -0.22 5.51
N ALA A 68 2.33 -1.39 5.88
CA ALA A 68 1.70 -2.27 6.86
C ALA A 68 1.69 -1.64 8.26
N VAL A 69 2.79 -1.04 8.69
CA VAL A 69 2.90 -0.36 9.98
C VAL A 69 2.01 0.88 10.02
N ALA A 70 2.01 1.70 8.96
CA ALA A 70 1.15 2.87 8.85
C ALA A 70 -0.35 2.49 8.93
N ARG A 71 -0.77 1.41 8.26
CA ARG A 71 -2.14 0.89 8.37
C ARG A 71 -2.47 0.39 9.78
N LYS A 72 -1.54 -0.31 10.42
CA LYS A 72 -1.71 -0.80 11.79
C LYS A 72 -1.89 0.36 12.78
N ALA A 73 -1.15 1.44 12.58
CA ALA A 73 -1.28 2.68 13.35
C ALA A 73 -2.48 3.56 12.94
N GLY A 74 -3.31 3.11 11.99
CA GLY A 74 -4.51 3.84 11.55
C GLY A 74 -4.20 5.11 10.73
N LEU A 75 -2.96 5.30 10.27
CA LEU A 75 -2.62 6.47 9.47
C LEU A 75 -3.23 6.36 8.07
N THR A 76 -3.85 7.45 7.64
CA THR A 76 -4.29 7.63 6.27
C THR A 76 -3.08 7.83 5.35
N ARG A 77 -3.26 7.58 4.05
CA ARG A 77 -2.23 7.82 3.03
C ARG A 77 -1.70 9.26 3.06
N ASP A 78 -2.59 10.22 3.34
CA ASP A 78 -2.30 11.64 3.41
C ASP A 78 -1.35 11.95 4.60
N ARG A 79 -1.67 11.44 5.80
CA ARG A 79 -0.79 11.58 6.97
C ARG A 79 0.56 10.89 6.79
N LEU A 80 0.59 9.74 6.12
CA LEU A 80 1.86 9.08 5.79
C LEU A 80 2.69 9.93 4.81
N ALA A 81 2.06 10.58 3.83
CA ALA A 81 2.76 11.48 2.90
C ALA A 81 3.31 12.73 3.61
N GLU A 82 2.57 13.30 4.56
CA GLU A 82 3.07 14.40 5.40
C GLU A 82 4.29 13.99 6.22
N LEU A 83 4.30 12.79 6.79
CA LEU A 83 5.46 12.28 7.51
C LEU A 83 6.66 12.11 6.59
N VAL A 84 6.46 11.65 5.36
CA VAL A 84 7.53 11.53 4.35
C VAL A 84 8.07 12.90 3.95
N HIS A 85 7.19 13.90 3.80
CA HIS A 85 7.57 15.29 3.59
C HIS A 85 8.43 15.86 4.73
N SER A 86 8.25 15.38 5.97
CA SER A 86 9.09 15.80 7.11
C SER A 86 10.56 15.36 6.97
N PHE A 87 10.84 14.36 6.12
CA PHE A 87 12.20 13.96 5.73
C PHE A 87 12.71 14.68 4.47
N GLY A 88 11.97 15.66 3.95
CA GLY A 88 12.31 16.38 2.73
C GLY A 88 12.12 15.56 1.44
N ARG A 89 11.30 14.51 1.49
CA ARG A 89 10.98 13.64 0.34
C ARG A 89 9.52 13.83 -0.09
N GLU A 90 9.27 13.75 -1.39
CA GLU A 90 7.90 13.81 -1.90
C GLU A 90 7.21 12.44 -1.82
N GLN A 91 7.98 11.37 -2.05
CA GLN A 91 7.48 9.99 -2.08
C GLN A 91 8.26 9.06 -1.16
N ILE A 92 7.57 8.05 -0.61
CA ILE A 92 8.17 7.04 0.28
C ILE A 92 9.32 6.31 -0.44
N THR A 93 9.21 6.12 -1.76
CA THR A 93 10.24 5.46 -2.59
C THR A 93 11.57 6.23 -2.65
N GLU A 94 11.55 7.52 -2.30
CA GLU A 94 12.73 8.39 -2.30
C GLU A 94 13.43 8.41 -0.93
N LEU A 95 12.84 7.79 0.09
CA LEU A 95 13.49 7.63 1.38
C LEU A 95 14.65 6.66 1.26
N SER A 96 15.74 7.01 1.92
CA SER A 96 16.85 6.12 2.22
C SER A 96 16.45 5.01 3.18
N ARG A 97 17.21 3.92 3.23
CA ARG A 97 16.96 2.81 4.20
C ARG A 97 16.97 3.29 5.65
N ALA A 98 17.85 4.24 5.97
CA ALA A 98 17.93 4.85 7.30
C ALA A 98 16.67 5.68 7.62
N GLU A 99 16.26 6.56 6.70
CA GLU A 99 15.07 7.40 6.83
C GLU A 99 13.79 6.55 6.95
N ALA A 100 13.69 5.48 6.18
CA ALA A 100 12.58 4.54 6.27
C ALA A 100 12.52 3.79 7.59
N SER A 101 13.67 3.41 8.15
CA SER A 101 13.74 2.76 9.45
C SER A 101 13.32 3.71 10.55
N GLU A 102 13.76 4.98 10.49
CA GLU A 102 13.33 6.03 11.41
C GLU A 102 11.83 6.34 11.26
N LEU A 103 11.31 6.36 10.03
CA LEU A 103 9.87 6.52 9.78
C LEU A 103 9.07 5.37 10.41
N ILE A 104 9.53 4.13 10.29
CA ILE A 104 8.88 2.98 10.92
C ILE A 104 8.90 3.12 12.45
N ASP A 105 10.03 3.51 13.03
CA ASP A 105 10.14 3.72 14.48
C ASP A 105 9.18 4.81 14.97
N ARG A 106 9.09 5.94 14.26
CA ARG A 106 8.12 7.01 14.57
C ARG A 106 6.67 6.54 14.45
N LEU A 107 6.36 5.74 13.42
CA LEU A 107 5.02 5.18 13.23
C LEU A 107 4.65 4.17 14.33
N GLN A 108 5.63 3.43 14.86
CA GLN A 108 5.46 2.52 15.99
C GLN A 108 5.35 3.27 17.32
N ALA A 109 6.12 4.34 17.53
CA ALA A 109 6.06 5.16 18.74
C ALA A 109 4.76 5.98 18.85
N ALA A 110 4.15 6.34 17.72
CA ALA A 110 2.89 7.07 17.66
C ALA A 110 1.64 6.21 17.93
N ASN A 111 1.79 4.89 18.11
CA ASN A 111 0.72 3.93 18.29
C ASN A 111 0.84 3.16 19.61
#